data_AF-A0A2R6RVC5-F1
#
_entry.id   AF-A0A2R6RVC5-F1
#
_cell.length_a   1.000
_cell.length_b   1.000
_cell.length_c   1.000
_cell.angle_alpha   90.00
_cell.angle_beta   90.00
_cell.angle_gamma   90.00
#
_symmetry.space_group_name_H-M   'P 1'
#
loop_
_entity.id
_entity.type
_entity.pdbx_description
1 polymer ?
#
loop_
_entity_poly.entity_id
_entity_poly.type
_entity_poly.pdbx_seq_one_letter_code
_entity_poly.pdbx_strand_id
1 'polypeptide(L)'
;MKARRVDGVIIGADYVAANGDTANKIGTYSLAVCALRHGIPFYVAAPLTSIDLSLSSGEEIVIEEMSAKELLHSRGGLGEQVAASGISVWNPAFDVTPACMISGIIMEQGVITKGGSDLFNIKDFVGKTTGNSQQ
;
A
#
# COMPACT_ATOMS: atom_id res chain seq x y z
N MET A 1 3.41 -18.37 -0.91
CA MET A 1 2.37 -18.45 0.15
C MET A 1 1.82 -19.87 0.33
N LYS A 2 1.17 -20.49 -0.67
CA LYS A 2 0.62 -21.88 -0.57
C LYS A 2 1.59 -22.94 -0.04
N ALA A 3 2.85 -22.90 -0.46
CA ALA A 3 3.88 -23.82 0.00
C ALA A 3 4.32 -23.62 1.46
N ARG A 4 3.75 -22.64 2.18
CA ARG A 4 4.03 -22.30 3.59
C ARG A 4 5.50 -22.02 3.90
N ARG A 5 6.16 -21.27 3.01
CA ARG A 5 7.54 -20.80 3.16
C ARG A 5 7.65 -19.28 3.26
N VAL A 6 6.53 -18.62 3.58
CA VAL A 6 6.44 -17.16 3.71
C VAL A 6 5.75 -16.89 5.02
N ASP A 7 6.46 -16.23 5.93
CA ASP A 7 6.00 -15.98 7.30
C ASP A 7 5.37 -14.58 7.47
N GLY A 8 5.65 -13.68 6.53
CA GLY A 8 5.09 -12.32 6.53
C GLY A 8 5.31 -11.64 5.18
N VAL A 9 4.52 -10.60 4.93
CA VAL A 9 4.70 -9.69 3.80
C VAL A 9 4.93 -8.29 4.34
N ILE A 10 5.92 -7.60 3.79
CA ILE A 10 6.20 -6.19 4.10
C ILE A 10 6.32 -5.46 2.76
N ILE A 11 5.59 -4.36 2.62
CA ILE A 11 5.62 -3.46 1.47
C ILE A 11 5.97 -2.03 1.90
N GLY A 12 6.36 -1.19 0.93
CA GLY A 12 6.38 0.27 1.13
C GLY A 12 4.98 0.89 1.01
N ALA A 13 4.91 2.21 1.05
CA ALA A 13 3.70 2.97 0.73
C ALA A 13 4.06 4.28 0.01
N ASP A 14 3.23 4.64 -0.97
CA ASP A 14 3.25 5.97 -1.56
C ASP A 14 2.36 6.92 -0.74
N TYR A 15 1.15 6.47 -0.39
CA TYR A 15 0.22 7.18 0.49
C TYR A 15 -0.47 6.23 1.48
N VAL A 16 -0.68 6.69 2.70
CA VAL A 16 -1.53 6.03 3.71
C VAL A 16 -2.57 7.03 4.21
N ALA A 17 -3.84 6.73 4.00
CA ALA A 17 -4.96 7.56 4.47
C ALA A 17 -5.15 7.42 5.99
N ALA A 18 -5.94 8.31 6.59
CA ALA A 18 -6.16 8.35 8.04
C ALA A 18 -6.73 7.05 8.63
N ASN A 19 -7.53 6.30 7.86
CA ASN A 19 -8.08 4.99 8.27
C ASN A 19 -7.08 3.82 8.10
N GLY A 20 -5.92 4.07 7.48
CA GLY A 20 -4.88 3.09 7.18
C GLY A 20 -4.98 2.41 5.81
N ASP A 21 -5.96 2.79 4.98
CA ASP A 21 -5.95 2.38 3.57
C ASP A 21 -4.66 2.88 2.92
N THR A 22 -3.99 1.99 2.20
CA THR A 22 -2.64 2.25 1.70
C THR A 22 -2.63 2.16 0.19
N ALA A 23 -2.26 3.26 -0.48
CA ALA A 23 -1.90 3.23 -1.89
C ALA A 23 -0.42 2.91 -2.05
N ASN A 24 -0.13 1.92 -2.88
CA ASN A 24 1.23 1.51 -3.24
C ASN A 24 1.24 0.96 -4.67
N LYS A 25 2.43 0.66 -5.21
CA LYS A 25 2.62 0.11 -6.56
C LYS A 25 1.60 -0.99 -6.91
N ILE A 26 1.03 -0.91 -8.11
CA ILE A 26 0.04 -1.87 -8.63
C ILE A 26 0.48 -3.32 -8.40
N GLY A 27 -0.44 -4.15 -7.93
CA GLY A 27 -0.21 -5.52 -7.49
C GLY A 27 -0.17 -5.69 -5.96
N THR A 28 -0.06 -4.60 -5.19
CA THR A 28 -0.03 -4.64 -3.73
C THR A 28 -1.34 -5.20 -3.16
N TYR A 29 -2.49 -4.72 -3.64
CA TYR A 29 -3.80 -5.22 -3.23
C TYR A 29 -3.94 -6.73 -3.52
N SER A 30 -3.50 -7.17 -4.71
CA SER A 30 -3.52 -8.60 -5.07
C SER A 30 -2.65 -9.44 -4.14
N LEU A 31 -1.49 -8.92 -3.74
CA LEU A 31 -0.60 -9.57 -2.77
C LEU A 31 -1.24 -9.64 -1.39
N ALA A 32 -1.92 -8.58 -0.95
CA ALA A 32 -2.65 -8.55 0.32
C ALA A 32 -3.80 -9.58 0.36
N VAL A 33 -4.57 -9.70 -0.72
CA VAL A 33 -5.60 -10.74 -0.88
C VAL A 33 -5.00 -12.13 -0.77
N CYS A 34 -3.86 -12.37 -1.41
CA CYS A 34 -3.16 -13.66 -1.31
C CYS A 34 -2.66 -13.94 0.10
N ALA A 35 -2.08 -12.94 0.78
CA ALA A 35 -1.57 -13.07 2.14
C ALA A 35 -2.70 -13.40 3.13
N LEU A 36 -3.79 -12.64 3.06
CA LEU A 36 -4.99 -12.83 3.87
C LEU A 36 -5.57 -14.24 3.69
N ARG A 37 -5.70 -14.70 2.43
CA ARG A 37 -6.22 -16.04 2.12
C ARG A 37 -5.37 -17.17 2.73
N HIS A 38 -4.09 -16.92 2.98
CA HIS A 38 -3.16 -17.91 3.53
C HIS A 38 -2.85 -17.68 5.02
N GLY A 39 -3.50 -16.72 5.67
CA GLY A 39 -3.25 -16.39 7.08
C GLY A 39 -1.84 -15.84 7.33
N ILE A 40 -1.25 -15.18 6.34
CA ILE A 40 0.09 -14.58 6.46
C ILE A 40 -0.08 -13.10 6.83
N PRO A 41 0.61 -12.59 7.87
CA PRO A 41 0.51 -11.20 8.27
C PRO A 41 1.09 -10.28 7.18
N PHE A 42 0.41 -9.16 6.96
CA PHE A 42 0.73 -8.19 5.91
C PHE A 42 1.00 -6.83 6.54
N TYR A 43 2.21 -6.31 6.35
CA TYR A 43 2.65 -5.05 6.95
C TYR A 43 2.95 -4.01 5.89
N VAL A 44 2.65 -2.77 6.25
CA VAL A 44 3.02 -1.58 5.49
C VAL A 44 4.14 -0.87 6.24
N ALA A 45 5.25 -0.57 5.58
CA ALA A 45 6.30 0.28 6.11
C ALA A 45 6.22 1.65 5.42
N ALA A 46 5.95 2.69 6.19
CA ALA A 46 5.73 4.03 5.68
C ALA A 46 6.31 5.07 6.65
N PRO A 47 7.11 6.04 6.17
CA PRO A 47 7.50 7.17 7.00
C PRO A 47 6.28 8.05 7.31
N LEU A 48 6.36 8.88 8.37
CA LEU A 48 5.30 9.84 8.68
C LEU A 48 4.93 10.75 7.50
N THR A 49 5.90 11.08 6.64
CA THR A 49 5.69 11.91 5.44
C THR A 49 4.80 11.28 4.39
N SER A 50 4.59 9.95 4.43
CA SER A 50 3.68 9.22 3.54
C SER A 50 2.27 9.07 4.14
N ILE A 51 2.05 9.48 5.39
CA ILE A 51 0.73 9.47 6.02
C ILE A 51 0.02 10.78 5.72
N ASP A 52 -1.10 10.71 5.00
CA ASP A 52 -1.96 11.85 4.76
C ASP A 52 -3.22 11.77 5.65
N LEU A 53 -3.17 12.48 6.77
CA LEU A 53 -4.29 12.56 7.72
C LEU A 53 -5.46 13.42 7.22
N SER A 54 -5.33 14.10 6.07
CA SER A 54 -6.42 14.86 5.46
C SER A 54 -7.38 13.98 4.66
N LEU A 55 -6.89 12.83 4.16
CA LEU A 55 -7.69 11.83 3.45
C LEU A 55 -8.34 10.88 4.46
N SER A 56 -9.66 10.76 4.43
CA SER A 56 -10.38 9.90 5.39
C SER A 56 -10.27 8.42 5.03
N SER A 57 -10.15 8.10 3.73
CA SER A 57 -10.03 6.73 3.22
C SER A 57 -9.26 6.65 1.91
N GLY A 58 -8.96 5.44 1.47
CA GLY A 58 -8.32 5.20 0.18
C GLY A 58 -9.19 5.53 -1.03
N GLU A 59 -10.50 5.76 -0.86
CA GLU A 59 -11.40 6.17 -1.96
C GLU A 59 -11.11 7.59 -2.46
N GLU A 60 -10.48 8.42 -1.62
CA GLU A 60 -10.10 9.79 -1.97
C GLU A 60 -8.75 9.86 -2.70
N ILE A 61 -8.01 8.74 -2.77
CA ILE A 61 -6.71 8.68 -3.45
C ILE A 61 -6.95 8.56 -4.96
N VAL A 62 -6.56 9.59 -5.70
CA VAL A 62 -6.60 9.57 -7.17
C VAL A 62 -5.46 8.71 -7.70
N ILE A 63 -5.80 7.63 -8.40
CA ILE A 63 -4.81 6.72 -8.99
C ILE A 63 -4.36 7.26 -10.35
N GLU A 64 -3.06 7.50 -10.46
CA GLU A 64 -2.41 7.88 -11.72
C GLU A 64 -2.48 6.72 -12.73
N GLU A 65 -2.87 7.02 -13.98
CA GLU A 65 -2.72 6.11 -15.11
C GLU A 65 -1.47 6.47 -15.92
N MET A 66 -0.61 5.48 -16.14
CA MET A 66 0.65 5.64 -16.86
C MET A 66 0.50 5.36 -18.36
N SER A 67 1.53 5.70 -19.12
CA SER A 67 1.53 5.47 -20.57
C SER A 67 1.32 3.99 -20.90
N ALA A 68 0.40 3.71 -21.82
CA ALA A 68 0.20 2.36 -22.35
C ALA A 68 1.49 1.76 -22.95
N LYS A 69 2.44 2.60 -23.40
CA LYS A 69 3.72 2.13 -23.96
C LYS A 69 4.50 1.27 -22.99
N GLU A 70 4.42 1.54 -21.68
CA GLU A 70 5.15 0.79 -20.65
C GLU A 70 4.78 -0.70 -20.61
N LEU A 71 3.53 -1.03 -20.96
CA LEU A 71 3.04 -2.40 -21.06
C LEU A 71 3.10 -2.96 -22.47
N LEU A 72 2.94 -2.12 -23.50
CA LEU A 72 2.97 -2.56 -24.90
C LEU A 72 4.38 -2.90 -25.40
N HIS A 73 5.42 -2.25 -24.85
CA HIS A 73 6.82 -2.43 -25.25
C HIS A 73 7.68 -2.89 -24.07
N SER A 74 8.76 -3.59 -24.37
CA SER A 74 9.72 -4.02 -23.36
C SER A 74 10.50 -2.86 -22.73
N ARG A 75 11.20 -3.12 -21.61
CA ARG A 75 12.04 -2.14 -20.89
C ARG A 75 11.29 -0.85 -20.51
N GLY A 76 10.02 -0.97 -20.09
CA GLY A 76 9.21 0.16 -19.67
C GLY A 76 8.93 1.15 -20.80
N GLY A 77 8.60 0.67 -22.00
CA GLY A 77 8.24 1.55 -23.11
C GLY A 77 9.38 1.96 -24.05
N LEU A 78 10.64 1.64 -23.72
CA LEU A 78 11.83 2.06 -24.48
C LEU A 78 12.38 0.97 -25.42
N GLY A 79 11.85 -0.25 -25.34
CA GLY A 79 12.27 -1.37 -26.18
C GLY A 79 11.28 -1.68 -27.31
N GLU A 80 11.43 -2.87 -27.90
CA GLU A 80 10.54 -3.35 -28.96
C GLU A 80 9.14 -3.66 -28.43
N GLN A 81 8.14 -3.57 -29.33
CA GLN A 81 6.77 -3.97 -29.05
C GLN A 81 6.70 -5.47 -28.73
N VAL A 82 6.08 -5.82 -27.61
CA VAL A 82 5.89 -7.21 -27.16
C VAL A 82 4.42 -7.63 -27.18
N ALA A 83 3.51 -6.68 -27.05
CA ALA A 83 2.07 -6.93 -27.10
C ALA A 83 1.54 -6.90 -28.54
N ALA A 84 0.47 -7.66 -28.82
CA ALA A 84 -0.18 -7.66 -30.13
C ALA A 84 -0.63 -6.25 -30.56
N SER A 85 -0.48 -5.94 -31.85
CA SER A 85 -0.86 -4.62 -32.38
C SER A 85 -2.38 -4.38 -32.30
N GLY A 86 -2.77 -3.17 -31.90
CA GLY A 86 -4.16 -2.72 -31.87
C GLY A 86 -4.92 -3.00 -30.57
N ILE A 87 -4.31 -3.62 -29.57
CA ILE A 87 -4.97 -3.84 -28.27
C ILE A 87 -5.08 -2.53 -27.47
N SER A 88 -6.13 -2.42 -26.66
CA SER A 88 -6.25 -1.38 -25.63
C SER A 88 -5.54 -1.80 -24.35
N VAL A 89 -5.17 -0.81 -23.54
CA VAL A 89 -4.43 -1.00 -22.29
C VAL A 89 -5.05 -0.15 -21.20
N TRP A 90 -5.14 -0.73 -20.00
CA TRP A 90 -5.39 -0.03 -18.75
C TRP A 90 -4.16 -0.19 -17.87
N ASN A 91 -3.50 0.92 -17.51
CA ASN A 91 -2.21 0.92 -16.82
C ASN A 91 -2.21 1.83 -15.58
N PRO A 92 -2.98 1.48 -14.52
CA PRO A 92 -2.91 2.20 -13.26
C PRO A 92 -1.53 1.99 -12.60
N ALA A 93 -0.91 3.07 -12.15
CA ALA A 93 0.41 3.06 -11.51
C ALA A 93 0.41 2.40 -10.12
N PHE A 94 -0.75 2.43 -9.45
CA PHE A 94 -0.94 2.08 -8.05
C PHE A 94 -2.28 1.34 -7.86
N ASP A 95 -2.41 0.64 -6.74
CA ASP A 95 -3.69 0.19 -6.22
C ASP A 95 -3.80 0.53 -4.72
N VAL A 96 -5.03 0.47 -4.21
CA VAL A 96 -5.34 0.72 -2.80
C VAL A 96 -5.56 -0.61 -2.09
N THR A 97 -4.80 -0.85 -1.03
CA THR A 97 -4.99 -1.96 -0.10
C THR A 97 -5.81 -1.50 1.10
N PRO A 98 -7.02 -2.06 1.31
CA PRO A 98 -7.85 -1.68 2.44
C PRO A 98 -7.20 -2.02 3.78
N ALA A 99 -7.40 -1.15 4.76
CA ALA A 99 -6.87 -1.28 6.12
C ALA A 99 -7.19 -2.64 6.74
N CYS A 100 -8.36 -3.22 6.45
CA CYS A 100 -8.79 -4.52 6.99
C CYS A 100 -7.82 -5.68 6.64
N MET A 101 -7.08 -5.59 5.52
CA MET A 101 -6.10 -6.60 5.11
C MET A 101 -4.70 -6.38 5.71
N ILE A 102 -4.47 -5.24 6.34
CA ILE A 102 -3.18 -4.85 6.91
C ILE A 102 -3.13 -5.23 8.39
N SER A 103 -2.07 -5.93 8.78
CA SER A 103 -1.80 -6.40 10.15
C SER A 103 -1.15 -5.33 11.01
N GLY A 104 -0.31 -4.47 10.42
CA GLY A 104 0.30 -3.35 11.11
C GLY A 104 0.99 -2.37 10.16
N ILE A 105 1.16 -1.14 10.61
CA ILE A 105 1.85 -0.07 9.90
C ILE A 105 3.13 0.27 10.68
N ILE A 106 4.27 0.10 10.05
CA ILE A 106 5.61 0.29 10.60
C ILE A 106 6.06 1.71 10.21
N MET A 107 6.35 2.52 11.22
CA MET A 107 6.79 3.91 11.09
C MET A 107 8.08 4.10 11.90
N GLU A 108 8.75 5.23 11.73
CA GLU A 108 9.96 5.56 12.50
C GLU A 108 9.69 5.70 14.01
N GLN A 109 8.44 6.00 14.40
CA GLN A 109 7.98 6.10 15.78
C GLN A 109 7.66 4.74 16.41
N GLY A 110 7.58 3.67 15.61
CA GLY A 110 7.20 2.33 16.05
C GLY A 110 6.16 1.67 15.15
N VAL A 111 5.46 0.65 15.68
CA VAL A 111 4.48 -0.12 14.90
C VAL A 111 3.08 0.13 15.42
N ILE A 112 2.19 0.59 14.53
CA ILE A 112 0.76 0.72 14.78
C ILE A 112 0.09 -0.63 14.53
N THR A 113 -0.68 -1.10 15.50
CA THR A 113 -1.57 -2.27 15.37
C THR A 113 -2.99 -1.89 15.78
N LYS A 114 -3.99 -2.67 15.39
CA LYS A 114 -5.41 -2.30 15.59
C LYS A 114 -5.94 -2.50 17.02
N GLY A 115 -5.11 -3.00 17.95
CA GLY A 115 -5.38 -3.00 19.39
C GLY A 115 -6.67 -3.68 19.85
N GLY A 116 -7.21 -4.64 19.09
CA GLY A 116 -8.48 -5.32 19.37
C GLY A 116 -9.72 -4.70 18.71
N SER A 117 -9.60 -3.50 18.14
CA SER A 117 -10.54 -2.99 17.14
C SER A 117 -10.13 -3.46 15.75
N ASP A 118 -11.01 -3.42 14.75
CA ASP A 118 -10.64 -3.68 13.35
C ASP A 118 -10.08 -2.44 12.62
N LEU A 119 -9.83 -1.35 13.36
CA LEU A 119 -9.45 -0.03 12.83
C LEU A 119 -8.07 0.41 13.34
N PHE A 120 -7.35 1.18 12.52
CA PHE A 120 -6.14 1.86 12.96
C PHE A 120 -6.47 3.22 13.59
N ASN A 121 -5.78 3.57 14.67
CA ASN A 121 -5.86 4.91 15.27
C ASN A 121 -4.56 5.67 15.00
N ILE A 122 -4.36 6.04 13.73
CA ILE A 122 -3.12 6.66 13.25
C ILE A 122 -2.94 8.06 13.84
N LYS A 123 -4.03 8.85 13.90
CA LYS A 123 -4.01 10.21 14.43
C LYS A 123 -3.49 10.27 15.87
N ASP A 124 -3.99 9.40 16.75
CA ASP A 124 -3.55 9.38 18.15
C ASP A 124 -2.11 8.85 18.27
N PHE A 125 -1.71 7.89 17.45
CA PHE A 125 -0.33 7.36 17.46
C PHE A 125 0.69 8.44 17.06
N VAL A 126 0.40 9.18 15.98
CA VAL A 126 1.24 10.30 15.53
C VAL A 126 1.27 11.42 16.59
N GLY A 127 0.12 11.78 17.16
CA GLY A 127 0.02 12.83 18.19
C GLY A 127 0.75 12.53 19.49
N LYS A 128 0.76 11.27 19.95
CA LYS A 128 1.50 10.85 21.16
C LYS A 128 3.01 10.97 20.98
N THR A 129 3.51 10.80 19.76
CA THR A 129 4.95 10.77 19.52
C THR A 129 5.53 12.18 19.31
N THR A 130 4.75 13.12 18.79
CA THR A 130 5.17 14.53 18.66
C THR A 130 5.10 15.32 19.97
N GLY A 131 4.25 14.90 20.92
CA GLY A 131 4.13 15.53 22.25
C GLY A 131 5.26 15.23 23.24
N ASN A 132 6.04 14.16 23.03
CA ASN A 132 7.14 13.77 23.93
C ASN A 132 8.50 14.42 23.60
N SER A 133 8.55 15.32 22.62
CA SER A 133 9.78 16.00 22.20
C SER A 133 10.03 17.35 22.90
N GLN A 134 9.26 17.69 23.94
CA GLN A 134 9.38 18.96 24.70
C GLN A 134 9.72 18.78 26.20
N GLN A 135 10.35 17.67 26.60
CA GLN A 135 10.94 17.54 27.94
C GLN A 135 12.44 17.28 27.88
#